data_AF-A0A517ZXS7-F1
#
_entry.id   AF-A0A517ZXS7-F1
#
_cell.length_a   1.000
_cell.length_b   1.000
_cell.length_c   1.000
_cell.angle_alpha   90.00
_cell.angle_beta   90.00
_cell.angle_gamma   90.00
#
_symmetry.space_group_name_H-M   'P 1'
#
loop_
_entity.id
_entity.type
_entity.pdbx_description
1 polymer ?
#
loop_
_entity_poly.entity_id
_entity_poly.type
_entity_poly.pdbx_seq_one_letter_code
_entity_poly.pdbx_strand_id
1 'polypeptide(L)'
;MIRQRIQQIRRKVPRPSHGVLRRWCGRLCLLSLFFSVGCFDSLPGKPTEADRYKRPDTVMDFHTLYKTNCSGCHGADGTMGPAPPLNDPLFLAICSDADIKQIVMHGRDNTPMPAMDHKTSGPLTEKQINAIVAGIRAEWGKTPPQLSPPFPTYQLAETPGDAQAGKKVFSQYCATCHGKDGQGDTAGALNDAGFLGTISNQALRRIIITGRSDLGMPNYHAIGDDSLEGKPLTSQQITDLVALLAEWRTADVGGNE
;
A
#
# COMPACT_ATOMS: atom_id res chain seq x y z
N MET A 1 53.94 -51.68 -5.63
CA MET A 1 55.41 -51.81 -5.74
C MET A 1 56.00 -50.48 -6.21
N ILE A 2 56.71 -49.81 -5.31
CA ILE A 2 58.13 -49.49 -5.48
C ILE A 2 58.31 -48.21 -6.32
N ARG A 3 58.37 -47.01 -5.72
CA ARG A 3 59.51 -46.55 -4.90
C ARG A 3 60.90 -46.86 -5.51
N GLN A 4 61.05 -46.98 -6.82
CA GLN A 4 62.39 -47.01 -7.46
C GLN A 4 62.37 -46.42 -8.88
N ARG A 5 62.30 -45.09 -9.00
CA ARG A 5 62.88 -44.40 -10.17
C ARG A 5 63.32 -42.97 -9.85
N ILE A 6 63.70 -42.73 -8.59
CA ILE A 6 64.61 -41.66 -8.20
C ILE A 6 66.02 -42.22 -8.42
N GLN A 7 66.72 -41.87 -9.51
CA GLN A 7 68.21 -41.78 -9.51
C GLN A 7 68.93 -41.40 -10.81
N GLN A 8 68.32 -40.95 -11.91
CA GLN A 8 69.12 -40.74 -13.15
C GLN A 8 68.85 -39.49 -13.98
N ILE A 9 68.61 -38.32 -13.36
CA ILE A 9 68.84 -37.03 -14.06
C ILE A 9 69.51 -36.04 -13.10
N ARG A 10 70.72 -36.39 -12.66
CA ARG A 10 71.71 -35.44 -12.10
C ARG A 10 72.92 -35.49 -13.00
N ARG A 11 73.02 -34.58 -13.98
CA ARG A 11 74.30 -34.20 -14.60
C ARG A 11 74.10 -32.98 -15.51
N LYS A 12 75.01 -32.01 -15.32
CA LYS A 12 75.31 -30.83 -16.16
C LYS A 12 74.43 -29.60 -15.95
N VAL A 13 74.69 -28.90 -14.84
CA VAL A 13 74.64 -27.43 -14.83
C VAL A 13 75.97 -26.95 -14.24
N PRO A 14 76.76 -26.13 -14.96
CA PRO A 14 78.03 -25.60 -14.48
C PRO A 14 77.80 -24.54 -13.38
N ARG A 15 78.66 -24.55 -12.35
CA ARG A 15 78.67 -23.56 -11.27
C ARG A 15 79.40 -22.30 -11.75
N PRO A 16 78.83 -21.10 -11.64
CA PRO A 16 79.59 -19.88 -11.84
C PRO A 16 80.42 -19.57 -10.58
N SER A 17 81.65 -19.13 -10.83
CA SER A 17 82.68 -18.80 -9.85
C SER A 17 82.35 -17.53 -9.06
N HIS A 18 82.63 -17.57 -7.76
CA HIS A 18 82.65 -16.40 -6.89
C HIS A 18 83.85 -15.53 -7.23
N GLY A 19 83.61 -14.25 -7.53
CA GLY A 19 84.66 -13.25 -7.51
C GLY A 19 84.43 -12.09 -8.47
N VAL A 20 84.28 -10.90 -7.88
CA VAL A 20 84.49 -9.60 -8.53
C VAL A 20 83.35 -9.14 -9.44
N LEU A 21 82.32 -8.53 -8.83
CA LEU A 21 81.88 -7.19 -9.26
C LEU A 21 81.16 -6.51 -8.08
N ARG A 22 82.01 -6.03 -7.17
CA ARG A 22 81.67 -5.14 -6.06
C ARG A 22 81.44 -3.75 -6.64
N ARG A 23 80.33 -3.13 -6.22
CA ARG A 23 79.83 -1.76 -6.52
C ARG A 23 78.92 -1.71 -7.73
N TRP A 24 77.88 -0.87 -7.67
CA TRP A 24 76.84 -0.63 -8.68
C TRP A 24 75.57 -1.51 -8.60
N CYS A 25 74.86 -1.52 -7.48
CA CYS A 25 73.38 -1.67 -7.50
C CYS A 25 72.71 -1.25 -6.18
N GLY A 26 73.19 -0.18 -5.52
CA GLY A 26 72.62 0.33 -4.26
C GLY A 26 71.56 1.42 -4.44
N ARG A 27 70.82 1.45 -5.55
CA ARG A 27 69.82 2.52 -5.84
C ARG A 27 68.54 2.04 -6.55
N LEU A 28 68.14 0.79 -6.37
CA LEU A 28 66.93 0.21 -6.98
C LEU A 28 66.01 -0.46 -5.96
N CYS A 29 65.95 0.06 -4.73
CA CYS A 29 65.12 -0.48 -3.64
C CYS A 29 64.13 0.53 -3.02
N LEU A 30 63.81 1.64 -3.71
CA LEU A 30 62.89 2.67 -3.20
C LEU A 30 61.92 3.19 -4.26
N LEU A 31 61.33 2.30 -5.07
CA LEU A 31 60.31 2.65 -6.07
C LEU A 31 59.30 1.52 -6.29
N SER A 32 58.92 0.82 -5.22
CA SER A 32 57.94 -0.27 -5.27
C SER A 32 56.87 -0.19 -4.18
N LEU A 33 56.71 0.97 -3.55
CA LEU A 33 55.75 1.19 -2.46
C LEU A 33 54.79 2.37 -2.76
N PHE A 34 54.35 2.49 -4.01
CA PHE A 34 53.44 3.55 -4.46
C PHE A 34 52.31 3.04 -5.38
N PHE A 35 51.81 1.82 -5.16
CA PHE A 35 50.74 1.24 -5.99
C PHE A 35 49.63 0.52 -5.20
N SER A 36 49.39 0.92 -3.94
CA SER A 36 48.30 0.32 -3.13
C SER A 36 47.39 1.34 -2.43
N VAL A 37 47.55 2.64 -2.66
CA VAL A 37 46.60 3.68 -2.15
C VAL A 37 45.67 4.18 -3.27
N GLY A 38 45.68 3.53 -4.44
CA GLY A 38 44.94 3.93 -5.64
C GLY A 38 43.59 3.23 -5.86
N CYS A 39 42.95 2.67 -4.83
CA CYS A 39 41.53 2.31 -4.95
C CYS A 39 40.69 3.56 -4.63
N PHE A 40 40.52 4.37 -5.68
CA PHE A 40 39.72 5.60 -5.75
C PHE A 40 38.21 5.33 -5.50
N ASP A 41 37.83 4.86 -4.32
CA ASP A 41 36.43 4.62 -3.99
C ASP A 41 35.68 5.86 -3.49
N SER A 42 36.37 6.98 -3.25
CA SER A 42 35.77 8.20 -2.70
C SER A 42 36.22 9.48 -3.43
N LEU A 43 36.06 9.51 -4.76
CA LEU A 43 36.17 10.76 -5.52
C LEU A 43 34.97 11.68 -5.20
N PRO A 44 35.19 12.98 -4.95
CA PRO A 44 34.09 13.95 -4.81
C PRO A 44 33.19 13.90 -6.06
N GLY A 45 31.91 13.60 -5.87
CA GLY A 45 30.92 13.50 -6.96
C GLY A 45 30.67 12.11 -7.54
N LYS A 46 31.37 11.05 -7.09
CA LYS A 46 30.99 9.65 -7.41
C LYS A 46 29.74 9.30 -6.57
N PRO A 47 28.60 8.92 -7.19
CA PRO A 47 27.43 8.46 -6.47
C PRO A 47 27.81 7.31 -5.52
N THR A 48 27.39 7.40 -4.27
CA THR A 48 27.56 6.32 -3.31
C THR A 48 26.72 5.11 -3.71
N GLU A 49 26.92 3.96 -3.07
CA GLU A 49 26.04 2.80 -3.26
C GLU A 49 24.56 3.14 -2.99
N ALA A 50 24.31 4.05 -2.04
CA ALA A 50 22.97 4.54 -1.73
C ALA A 50 22.37 5.40 -2.86
N ASP A 51 23.21 6.10 -3.62
CA ASP A 51 22.80 6.98 -4.74
C ASP A 51 22.67 6.22 -6.06
N ARG A 52 23.03 4.92 -6.11
CA ARG A 52 22.89 4.13 -7.32
C ARG A 52 21.42 3.97 -7.70
N TYR A 53 21.15 4.16 -8.99
CA TYR A 53 19.83 3.91 -9.56
C TYR A 53 19.41 2.46 -9.29
N LYS A 54 18.34 2.29 -8.52
CA LYS A 54 17.68 0.99 -8.32
C LYS A 54 16.61 0.84 -9.39
N ARG A 55 16.57 -0.33 -10.03
CA ARG A 55 15.50 -0.60 -11.00
C ARG A 55 14.15 -0.62 -10.25
N PRO A 56 13.09 0.03 -10.77
CA PRO A 56 11.81 0.14 -10.07
C PRO A 56 11.23 -1.20 -9.62
N ASP A 57 11.40 -2.27 -10.41
CA ASP A 57 10.94 -3.63 -10.14
C ASP A 57 11.70 -4.33 -8.99
N THR A 58 12.85 -3.80 -8.57
CA THR A 58 13.67 -4.36 -7.47
C THR A 58 13.40 -3.70 -6.12
N VAL A 59 12.65 -2.59 -6.09
CA VAL A 59 12.30 -1.89 -4.86
C VAL A 59 11.19 -2.65 -4.14
N MET A 60 11.47 -3.15 -2.94
CA MET A 60 10.55 -3.96 -2.12
C MET A 60 10.24 -3.36 -0.74
N ASP A 61 10.91 -2.26 -0.38
CA ASP A 61 10.68 -1.56 0.87
C ASP A 61 9.27 -0.95 0.91
N PHE A 62 8.51 -1.25 1.96
CA PHE A 62 7.12 -0.81 2.09
C PHE A 62 7.00 0.72 2.04
N HIS A 63 7.80 1.43 2.84
CA HIS A 63 7.71 2.88 2.92
C HIS A 63 8.00 3.53 1.57
N THR A 64 8.99 3.04 0.84
CA THR A 64 9.33 3.53 -0.50
C THR A 64 8.20 3.27 -1.50
N LEU A 65 7.66 2.05 -1.51
CA LEU A 65 6.55 1.68 -2.39
C LEU A 65 5.29 2.49 -2.09
N TYR A 66 4.91 2.58 -0.81
CA TYR A 66 3.72 3.30 -0.36
C TYR A 66 3.84 4.80 -0.62
N LYS A 67 4.98 5.41 -0.27
CA LYS A 67 5.25 6.83 -0.50
C LYS A 67 5.10 7.19 -1.98
N THR A 68 5.68 6.38 -2.86
CA THR A 68 5.71 6.66 -4.30
C THR A 68 4.33 6.46 -4.95
N ASN A 69 3.56 5.48 -4.51
CA ASN A 69 2.38 5.01 -5.26
C ASN A 69 1.03 5.27 -4.58
N CYS A 70 1.00 5.50 -3.27
CA CYS A 70 -0.25 5.51 -2.49
C CYS A 70 -0.42 6.79 -1.67
N SER A 71 0.67 7.35 -1.14
CA SER A 71 0.60 8.42 -0.15
C SER A 71 -0.05 9.72 -0.64
N GLY A 72 0.02 9.99 -1.95
CA GLY A 72 -0.62 11.17 -2.54
C GLY A 72 -2.15 11.19 -2.37
N CYS A 73 -2.78 10.02 -2.30
CA CYS A 73 -4.22 9.90 -2.12
C CYS A 73 -4.62 9.45 -0.71
N HIS A 74 -3.84 8.57 -0.08
CA HIS A 74 -4.18 7.97 1.22
C HIS A 74 -3.47 8.62 2.42
N GLY A 75 -2.65 9.65 2.18
CA GLY A 75 -1.82 10.30 3.20
C GLY A 75 -0.50 9.57 3.42
N ALA A 76 0.49 10.25 4.02
CA ALA A 76 1.83 9.68 4.24
C ALA A 76 1.82 8.44 5.13
N ASP A 77 0.93 8.40 6.12
CA ASP A 77 0.81 7.33 7.11
C ASP A 77 -0.54 6.60 7.02
N GLY A 78 -1.23 6.70 5.89
CA GLY A 78 -2.55 6.09 5.69
C GLY A 78 -3.70 6.77 6.45
N THR A 79 -3.51 7.97 7.00
CA THR A 79 -4.48 8.70 7.83
C THR A 79 -5.39 9.64 7.02
N MET A 80 -4.80 10.60 6.31
CA MET A 80 -5.50 11.78 5.80
C MET A 80 -5.03 12.09 4.38
N GLY A 81 -5.93 11.93 3.43
CA GLY A 81 -5.79 12.34 2.04
C GLY A 81 -7.17 12.46 1.39
N PRO A 82 -7.27 12.71 0.08
CA PRO A 82 -8.56 12.72 -0.61
C PRO A 82 -9.29 11.37 -0.58
N ALA A 83 -8.57 10.27 -0.31
CA ALA A 83 -9.13 8.93 -0.17
C ALA A 83 -9.28 8.50 1.31
N PRO A 84 -10.19 7.55 1.63
CA PRO A 84 -10.39 7.12 3.01
C PRO A 84 -9.13 6.52 3.66
N PRO A 85 -8.94 6.69 4.98
CA PRO A 85 -7.77 6.20 5.72
C PRO A 85 -7.57 4.69 5.56
N LEU A 86 -6.34 4.28 5.25
CA LEU A 86 -5.93 2.87 5.18
C LEU A 86 -5.44 2.34 6.52
N ASN A 87 -5.06 3.22 7.44
CA ASN A 87 -4.60 2.83 8.77
C ASN A 87 -5.72 2.76 9.82
N ASP A 88 -6.98 2.90 9.39
CA ASP A 88 -8.15 2.76 10.25
C ASP A 88 -8.23 1.31 10.79
N PRO A 89 -8.17 1.11 12.13
CA PRO A 89 -8.28 -0.20 12.74
C PRO A 89 -9.54 -0.98 12.35
N LEU A 90 -10.68 -0.30 12.18
CA LEU A 90 -11.93 -0.95 11.79
C LEU A 90 -11.87 -1.41 10.33
N PHE A 91 -11.32 -0.59 9.43
CA PHE A 91 -11.08 -1.00 8.04
C PHE A 91 -10.17 -2.25 7.98
N LEU A 92 -9.07 -2.23 8.74
CA LEU A 92 -8.14 -3.34 8.79
C LEU A 92 -8.78 -4.60 9.43
N ALA A 93 -9.73 -4.46 10.33
CA ALA A 93 -10.42 -5.61 10.90
C ALA A 93 -11.42 -6.27 9.94
N ILE A 94 -12.07 -5.50 9.05
CA ILE A 94 -13.13 -6.01 8.16
C ILE A 94 -12.65 -6.39 6.75
N CYS A 95 -11.56 -5.77 6.27
CA CYS A 95 -11.03 -5.97 4.93
C CYS A 95 -9.87 -6.95 5.01
N SER A 96 -9.93 -8.10 4.33
CA SER A 96 -8.88 -9.13 4.38
C SER A 96 -7.65 -8.78 3.52
N ASP A 97 -6.54 -9.48 3.71
CA ASP A 97 -5.33 -9.30 2.88
C ASP A 97 -5.60 -9.58 1.41
N ALA A 98 -6.45 -10.58 1.15
CA ALA A 98 -6.91 -10.92 -0.18
C ALA A 98 -7.73 -9.77 -0.78
N ASP A 99 -8.63 -9.15 0.00
CA ASP A 99 -9.41 -8.01 -0.46
C ASP A 99 -8.51 -6.82 -0.79
N ILE A 100 -7.58 -6.46 0.10
CA ILE A 100 -6.63 -5.36 -0.13
C ILE A 100 -5.80 -5.64 -1.38
N LYS A 101 -5.28 -6.87 -1.53
CA LYS A 101 -4.53 -7.27 -2.72
C LYS A 101 -5.36 -7.08 -4.00
N GLN A 102 -6.59 -7.58 -4.03
CA GLN A 102 -7.47 -7.47 -5.19
C GLN A 102 -7.76 -6.00 -5.54
N ILE A 103 -8.03 -5.17 -4.53
CA ILE A 103 -8.25 -3.73 -4.71
C ILE A 103 -7.01 -3.04 -5.27
N VAL A 104 -5.82 -3.36 -4.78
CA VAL A 104 -4.58 -2.76 -5.30
C VAL A 104 -4.30 -3.24 -6.72
N MET A 105 -4.54 -4.51 -7.02
CA MET A 105 -4.30 -5.07 -8.35
C MET A 105 -5.24 -4.47 -9.40
N HIS A 106 -6.54 -4.41 -9.10
CA HIS A 106 -7.57 -4.08 -10.08
C HIS A 106 -8.13 -2.66 -9.96
N GLY A 107 -7.76 -1.94 -8.90
CA GLY A 107 -8.35 -0.65 -8.61
C GLY A 107 -9.81 -0.77 -8.17
N ARG A 108 -10.56 0.31 -8.34
CA ARG A 108 -12.01 0.33 -8.10
C ARG A 108 -12.69 1.18 -9.17
N ASP A 109 -13.57 0.54 -9.93
CA ASP A 109 -14.39 1.21 -10.93
C ASP A 109 -15.19 2.36 -10.33
N ASN A 110 -15.41 3.41 -11.13
CA ASN A 110 -16.11 4.63 -10.73
C ASN A 110 -15.52 5.27 -9.46
N THR A 111 -14.21 5.16 -9.28
CA THR A 111 -13.46 5.90 -8.27
C THR A 111 -12.10 6.35 -8.84
N PRO A 112 -11.42 7.32 -8.23
CA PRO A 112 -10.06 7.68 -8.59
C PRO A 112 -8.98 6.65 -8.22
N MET A 113 -9.32 5.45 -7.71
CA MET A 113 -8.36 4.41 -7.33
C MET A 113 -8.05 3.50 -8.53
N PRO A 114 -6.92 3.69 -9.24
CA PRO A 114 -6.61 2.92 -10.44
C PRO A 114 -6.12 1.51 -10.12
N ALA A 115 -6.07 0.66 -11.16
CA ALA A 115 -5.37 -0.61 -11.11
C ALA A 115 -3.85 -0.38 -11.01
N MET A 116 -3.17 -1.04 -10.06
CA MET A 116 -1.73 -0.88 -9.86
C MET A 116 -0.91 -2.06 -10.39
N ASP A 117 -1.54 -3.16 -10.80
CA ASP A 117 -0.83 -4.31 -11.36
C ASP A 117 -0.27 -3.99 -12.76
N HIS A 118 1.01 -4.26 -12.98
CA HIS A 118 1.68 -4.10 -14.25
C HIS A 118 1.04 -4.88 -15.40
N LYS A 119 0.35 -5.99 -15.11
CA LYS A 119 -0.37 -6.76 -16.13
C LYS A 119 -1.57 -6.01 -16.69
N THR A 120 -2.12 -5.06 -15.94
CA THR A 120 -3.27 -4.23 -16.31
C THR A 120 -2.87 -2.76 -16.53
N SER A 121 -1.59 -2.49 -16.81
CA SER A 121 -0.99 -1.17 -17.06
C SER A 121 -0.64 -0.32 -15.83
N GLY A 122 -0.67 -0.91 -14.62
CA GLY A 122 -0.17 -0.25 -13.41
C GLY A 122 1.36 -0.29 -13.27
N PRO A 123 1.96 0.40 -12.27
CA PRO A 123 3.41 0.47 -12.13
C PRO A 123 4.02 -0.67 -11.31
N LEU A 124 3.21 -1.52 -10.66
CA LEU A 124 3.69 -2.47 -9.65
C LEU A 124 3.65 -3.92 -10.11
N THR A 125 4.68 -4.67 -9.76
CA THR A 125 4.64 -6.14 -9.86
C THR A 125 3.78 -6.74 -8.75
N GLU A 126 3.25 -7.95 -8.97
CA GLU A 126 2.49 -8.67 -7.93
C GLU A 126 3.30 -8.84 -6.62
N LYS A 127 4.62 -9.02 -6.72
CA LYS A 127 5.51 -9.09 -5.53
C LYS A 127 5.50 -7.78 -4.74
N GLN A 128 5.57 -6.64 -5.42
CA GLN A 128 5.51 -5.33 -4.77
C GLN A 128 4.14 -5.07 -4.16
N ILE A 129 3.06 -5.49 -4.83
CA ILE A 129 1.71 -5.42 -4.26
C ILE A 129 1.62 -6.24 -2.98
N ASN A 130 2.14 -7.47 -2.97
CA ASN A 130 2.17 -8.29 -1.76
C ASN A 130 2.99 -7.62 -0.64
N ALA A 131 4.12 -6.96 -0.97
CA ALA A 131 4.91 -6.21 -0.01
C ALA A 131 4.16 -4.99 0.56
N ILE A 132 3.36 -4.31 -0.26
CA ILE A 132 2.47 -3.23 0.19
C ILE A 132 1.43 -3.75 1.17
N VAL A 133 0.74 -4.85 0.83
CA VAL A 133 -0.28 -5.45 1.71
C VAL A 133 0.35 -5.87 3.05
N ALA A 134 1.49 -6.55 3.01
CA ALA A 134 2.19 -6.98 4.21
C ALA A 134 2.63 -5.78 5.08
N GLY A 135 3.11 -4.70 4.47
CA GLY A 135 3.52 -3.49 5.19
C GLY A 135 2.35 -2.76 5.84
N ILE A 136 1.22 -2.60 5.14
CA ILE A 136 -0.03 -2.05 5.70
C ILE A 136 -0.41 -2.82 6.98
N ARG A 137 -0.36 -4.16 6.93
CA ARG A 137 -0.66 -5.00 8.09
C ARG A 137 0.35 -4.88 9.21
N ALA A 138 1.64 -4.95 8.88
CA ALA A 138 2.71 -4.92 9.85
C ALA A 138 2.81 -3.57 10.57
N GLU A 139 2.51 -2.47 9.88
CA GLU A 139 2.61 -1.13 10.46
C GLU A 139 1.34 -0.69 11.16
N TRP A 140 0.18 -0.92 10.55
CA TRP A 140 -1.09 -0.33 11.02
C TRP A 140 -2.06 -1.36 11.59
N GLY A 141 -1.91 -2.65 11.27
CA GLY A 141 -2.80 -3.72 11.73
C GLY A 141 -2.55 -4.21 13.16
N LYS A 142 -1.62 -3.60 13.91
CA LYS A 142 -1.24 -4.01 15.27
C LYS A 142 -2.27 -3.60 16.33
N THR A 143 -2.99 -2.52 16.09
CA THR A 143 -3.98 -1.99 17.03
C THR A 143 -5.36 -2.41 16.55
N PRO A 144 -6.08 -3.28 17.28
CA PRO A 144 -7.44 -3.64 16.91
C PRO A 144 -8.42 -2.46 17.11
N PRO A 145 -9.55 -2.44 16.39
CA PRO A 145 -10.60 -1.47 16.64
C PRO A 145 -11.09 -1.58 18.09
N GLN A 146 -11.48 -0.46 18.68
CA GLN A 146 -12.10 -0.41 20.01
C GLN A 146 -13.58 -0.83 19.96
N LEU A 147 -13.85 -1.94 19.26
CA LEU A 147 -15.17 -2.52 19.02
C LEU A 147 -15.05 -4.05 19.07
N SER A 148 -16.09 -4.72 19.56
CA SER A 148 -16.13 -6.18 19.61
C SER A 148 -16.82 -6.76 18.37
N PRO A 149 -16.33 -7.89 17.81
CA PRO A 149 -17.01 -8.59 16.74
C PRO A 149 -18.38 -9.17 17.19
N PRO A 150 -19.30 -9.47 16.26
CA PRO A 150 -19.11 -9.47 14.80
C PRO A 150 -19.15 -8.06 14.20
N PHE A 151 -18.23 -7.79 13.26
CA PHE A 151 -18.25 -6.58 12.44
C PHE A 151 -19.12 -6.79 11.20
N PRO A 152 -19.67 -5.71 10.60
CA PRO A 152 -20.29 -5.81 9.30
C PRO A 152 -19.30 -6.31 8.24
N THR A 153 -19.79 -7.10 7.29
CA THR A 153 -18.95 -7.63 6.21
C THR A 153 -18.48 -6.51 5.29
N TYR A 154 -17.18 -6.48 4.98
CA TYR A 154 -16.64 -5.50 4.03
C TYR A 154 -17.25 -5.66 2.64
N GLN A 155 -17.34 -6.90 2.14
CA GLN A 155 -17.84 -7.19 0.81
C GLN A 155 -19.34 -6.89 0.70
N LEU A 156 -19.75 -6.42 -0.49
CA LEU A 156 -21.16 -6.35 -0.87
C LEU A 156 -21.83 -7.73 -0.73
N ALA A 157 -23.09 -7.73 -0.29
CA ALA A 157 -23.86 -8.96 -0.23
C ALA A 157 -24.16 -9.48 -1.64
N GLU A 158 -24.21 -10.81 -1.80
CA GLU A 158 -24.63 -11.45 -3.06
C GLU A 158 -26.08 -11.13 -3.41
N THR A 159 -26.93 -10.95 -2.39
CA THR A 159 -28.32 -10.53 -2.54
C THR A 159 -28.42 -9.00 -2.59
N PRO A 160 -29.14 -8.42 -3.56
CA PRO A 160 -29.44 -7.00 -3.57
C PRO A 160 -30.13 -6.54 -2.28
N GLY A 161 -29.80 -5.34 -1.81
CA GLY A 161 -30.51 -4.72 -0.68
C GLY A 161 -31.89 -4.21 -1.06
N ASP A 162 -32.71 -3.91 -0.06
CA ASP A 162 -34.03 -3.30 -0.22
C ASP A 162 -33.93 -1.79 0.01
N ALA A 163 -34.13 -1.00 -1.06
CA ALA A 163 -34.07 0.46 -0.99
C ALA A 163 -35.16 1.07 -0.06
N GLN A 164 -36.33 0.45 0.04
CA GLN A 164 -37.40 0.91 0.93
C GLN A 164 -37.07 0.62 2.40
N ALA A 165 -36.44 -0.52 2.69
CA ALA A 165 -35.87 -0.78 4.01
C ALA A 165 -34.73 0.21 4.31
N GLY A 166 -33.87 0.47 3.33
CA GLY A 166 -32.79 1.44 3.40
C GLY A 166 -33.29 2.85 3.74
N LYS A 167 -34.41 3.28 3.14
CA LYS A 167 -35.04 4.57 3.45
C LYS A 167 -35.46 4.68 4.91
N LYS A 168 -35.98 3.62 5.52
CA LYS A 168 -36.34 3.60 6.94
C LYS A 168 -35.11 3.75 7.83
N VAL A 169 -34.02 3.03 7.51
CA VAL A 169 -32.74 3.14 8.21
C VAL A 169 -32.17 4.55 8.04
N PHE A 170 -32.18 5.10 6.82
CA PHE A 170 -31.66 6.42 6.52
C PHE A 170 -32.38 7.52 7.33
N SER A 171 -33.71 7.48 7.38
CA SER A 171 -34.51 8.42 8.17
C SER A 171 -34.19 8.37 9.67
N GLN A 172 -33.80 7.20 10.18
CA GLN A 172 -33.48 7.01 11.59
C GLN A 172 -32.05 7.45 11.93
N TYR A 173 -31.06 7.10 11.10
CA TYR A 173 -29.64 7.21 11.46
C TYR A 173 -28.88 8.30 10.70
N CYS A 174 -29.35 8.71 9.53
CA CYS A 174 -28.58 9.55 8.60
C CYS A 174 -29.21 10.93 8.39
N ALA A 175 -30.54 11.01 8.39
CA ALA A 175 -31.29 12.21 8.02
C ALA A 175 -31.04 13.43 8.92
N THR A 176 -30.64 13.23 10.18
CA THR A 176 -30.31 14.32 11.11
C THR A 176 -29.14 15.18 10.60
N CYS A 177 -28.20 14.59 9.86
CA CYS A 177 -27.05 15.32 9.31
C CYS A 177 -27.15 15.52 7.80
N HIS A 178 -27.66 14.53 7.07
CA HIS A 178 -27.71 14.53 5.61
C HIS A 178 -29.05 15.01 5.03
N GLY A 179 -30.00 15.44 5.88
CA GLY A 179 -31.33 15.86 5.48
C GLY A 179 -32.26 14.67 5.19
N LYS A 180 -33.58 14.88 5.31
CA LYS A 180 -34.61 13.82 5.18
C LYS A 180 -34.58 13.02 3.87
N ASP A 181 -34.17 13.64 2.77
CA ASP A 181 -34.11 13.04 1.43
C ASP A 181 -32.66 12.98 0.92
N GLY A 182 -31.67 13.11 1.81
CA GLY A 182 -30.25 13.10 1.44
C GLY A 182 -29.75 14.40 0.80
N GLN A 183 -30.53 15.48 0.82
CA GLN A 183 -30.22 16.76 0.18
C GLN A 183 -29.10 17.56 0.88
N GLY A 184 -28.59 17.07 2.00
CA GLY A 184 -27.63 17.76 2.84
C GLY A 184 -28.30 18.70 3.85
N ASP A 185 -27.62 18.90 4.97
CA ASP A 185 -27.96 19.89 6.00
C ASP A 185 -26.67 20.29 6.74
N THR A 186 -26.42 19.74 7.93
CA THR A 186 -25.16 19.91 8.66
C THR A 186 -24.01 19.10 8.06
N ALA A 187 -24.33 18.11 7.20
CA ALA A 187 -23.40 17.34 6.39
C ALA A 187 -23.77 17.39 4.89
N GLY A 188 -22.87 16.93 4.03
CA GLY A 188 -23.02 17.02 2.57
C GLY A 188 -24.22 16.26 2.00
N ALA A 189 -24.67 16.69 0.81
CA ALA A 189 -25.75 16.05 0.07
C ALA A 189 -25.32 14.67 -0.45
N LEU A 190 -26.04 13.63 -0.04
CA LEU A 190 -25.83 12.25 -0.48
C LEU A 190 -26.66 11.87 -1.69
N ASN A 191 -27.69 12.65 -2.02
CA ASN A 191 -28.48 12.49 -3.25
C ASN A 191 -27.91 13.31 -4.43
N ASP A 192 -26.78 13.99 -4.24
CA ASP A 192 -26.10 14.71 -5.31
C ASP A 192 -25.58 13.76 -6.40
N ALA A 193 -25.97 14.02 -7.65
CA ALA A 193 -25.63 13.16 -8.76
C ALA A 193 -24.14 13.19 -9.13
N GLY A 194 -23.45 14.31 -8.92
CA GLY A 194 -22.00 14.39 -9.13
C GLY A 194 -21.24 13.50 -8.15
N PHE A 195 -21.64 13.52 -6.88
CA PHE A 195 -21.13 12.64 -5.85
C PHE A 195 -21.47 11.17 -6.15
N LEU A 196 -22.75 10.85 -6.35
CA LEU A 196 -23.18 9.47 -6.58
C LEU A 196 -22.58 8.88 -7.86
N GLY A 197 -22.35 9.69 -8.89
CA GLY A 197 -21.71 9.28 -10.15
C GLY A 197 -20.22 8.94 -10.01
N THR A 198 -19.56 9.40 -8.95
CA THR A 198 -18.10 9.25 -8.74
C THR A 198 -17.74 8.34 -7.55
N ILE A 199 -18.74 7.64 -7.01
CA ILE A 199 -18.54 6.71 -5.89
C ILE A 199 -19.23 5.38 -6.14
N SER A 200 -18.47 4.29 -5.98
CA SER A 200 -18.99 2.93 -6.12
C SER A 200 -19.78 2.47 -4.89
N ASN A 201 -20.67 1.51 -5.07
CA ASN A 201 -21.43 0.89 -3.98
C ASN A 201 -20.53 0.27 -2.91
N GLN A 202 -19.38 -0.30 -3.31
CA GLN A 202 -18.39 -0.84 -2.37
C GLN A 202 -17.70 0.27 -1.56
N ALA A 203 -17.46 1.45 -2.16
CA ALA A 203 -16.93 2.60 -1.45
C ALA A 203 -17.97 3.17 -0.46
N LEU A 204 -19.24 3.27 -0.86
CA LEU A 204 -20.34 3.64 0.03
C LEU A 204 -20.46 2.69 1.23
N ARG A 205 -20.46 1.38 0.98
CA ARG A 205 -20.49 0.36 2.04
C ARG A 205 -19.35 0.54 3.03
N ARG A 206 -18.11 0.70 2.53
CA ARG A 206 -16.94 0.94 3.39
C ARG A 206 -17.16 2.16 4.28
N ILE A 207 -17.56 3.29 3.69
CA ILE A 207 -17.74 4.55 4.43
C ILE A 207 -18.85 4.45 5.47
N ILE A 208 -19.96 3.76 5.19
CA ILE A 208 -21.01 3.52 6.19
C ILE A 208 -20.49 2.66 7.35
N ILE A 209 -19.63 1.68 7.07
CA ILE A 209 -19.04 0.84 8.12
C ILE A 209 -18.03 1.64 8.94
N THR A 210 -17.03 2.24 8.30
CA THR A 210 -15.89 2.86 8.99
C THR A 210 -16.16 4.27 9.48
N GLY A 211 -17.15 4.94 8.92
CA GLY A 211 -17.32 6.38 9.06
C GLY A 211 -16.22 7.18 8.36
N ARG A 212 -16.25 8.49 8.62
CA ARG A 212 -15.22 9.48 8.28
C ARG A 212 -15.03 10.38 9.49
N SER A 213 -14.34 9.87 10.51
CA SER A 213 -14.12 10.58 11.78
C SER A 213 -13.37 11.88 11.59
N ASP A 214 -12.54 11.98 10.55
CA ASP A 214 -11.88 13.19 10.10
C ASP A 214 -12.86 14.30 9.66
N LEU A 215 -14.06 13.92 9.24
CA LEU A 215 -15.16 14.82 8.85
C LEU A 215 -16.31 14.82 9.87
N GLY A 216 -16.12 14.21 11.04
CA GLY A 216 -17.16 14.08 12.07
C GLY A 216 -18.27 13.06 11.76
N MET A 217 -18.14 12.27 10.68
CA MET A 217 -19.10 11.19 10.37
C MET A 217 -18.76 9.95 11.20
N PRO A 218 -19.68 9.45 12.05
CA PRO A 218 -19.44 8.28 12.89
C PRO A 218 -19.39 6.98 12.07
N ASN A 219 -18.82 5.94 12.69
CA ASN A 219 -18.87 4.58 12.15
C ASN A 219 -20.24 3.92 12.44
N TYR A 220 -20.45 2.71 11.90
CA TYR A 220 -21.72 1.97 12.02
C TYR A 220 -22.19 1.71 13.46
N HIS A 221 -21.29 1.73 14.45
CA HIS A 221 -21.59 1.48 15.85
C HIS A 221 -21.91 2.76 16.61
N ALA A 222 -21.31 3.89 16.21
CA ALA A 222 -21.46 5.18 16.88
C ALA A 222 -22.52 6.08 16.22
N ILE A 223 -23.36 5.53 15.33
CA ILE A 223 -24.41 6.27 14.63
C ILE A 223 -25.73 6.17 15.39
N GLY A 224 -26.28 7.31 15.81
CA GLY A 224 -27.48 7.44 16.65
C GLY A 224 -27.25 8.36 17.86
N ASP A 225 -28.30 8.98 18.38
CA ASP A 225 -28.28 9.67 19.68
C ASP A 225 -28.75 8.74 20.81
N ASP A 226 -28.65 9.18 22.07
CA ASP A 226 -29.10 8.42 23.24
C ASP A 226 -30.61 8.10 23.26
N SER A 227 -31.42 8.69 22.36
CA SER A 227 -32.88 8.58 22.30
C SER A 227 -33.39 7.58 21.25
N LEU A 228 -32.61 7.37 20.19
CA LEU A 228 -32.69 6.20 19.34
C LEU A 228 -32.03 5.07 20.13
N GLU A 229 -32.54 3.84 20.15
CA GLU A 229 -31.91 2.77 20.95
C GLU A 229 -30.49 2.34 20.48
N GLY A 230 -29.63 3.23 19.95
CA GLY A 230 -28.17 3.16 19.97
C GLY A 230 -27.55 1.84 19.52
N LYS A 231 -28.23 1.11 18.62
CA LYS A 231 -27.82 -0.22 18.17
C LYS A 231 -26.96 -0.05 16.92
N PRO A 232 -25.80 -0.71 16.87
CA PRO A 232 -24.97 -0.70 15.68
C PRO A 232 -25.74 -1.18 14.45
N LEU A 233 -25.49 -0.58 13.28
CA LEU A 233 -26.08 -1.04 12.03
C LEU A 233 -25.60 -2.47 11.71
N THR A 234 -26.55 -3.33 11.32
CA THR A 234 -26.26 -4.69 10.85
C THR A 234 -25.74 -4.69 9.41
N SER A 235 -25.05 -5.76 9.00
CA SER A 235 -24.63 -5.95 7.60
C SER A 235 -25.77 -5.77 6.59
N GLN A 236 -26.98 -6.23 6.93
CA GLN A 236 -28.16 -6.12 6.07
C GLN A 236 -28.64 -4.66 5.97
N GLN A 237 -28.76 -3.95 7.09
CA GLN A 237 -29.14 -2.53 7.07
C GLN A 237 -28.15 -1.68 6.24
N ILE A 238 -26.86 -2.00 6.31
CA ILE A 238 -25.85 -1.34 5.48
C ILE A 238 -26.04 -1.69 3.99
N THR A 239 -26.38 -2.94 3.67
CA THR A 239 -26.73 -3.34 2.29
C THR A 239 -27.95 -2.58 1.78
N ASP A 240 -28.98 -2.42 2.60
CA ASP A 240 -30.21 -1.70 2.26
C ASP A 240 -29.96 -0.19 2.07
N LEU A 241 -29.11 0.42 2.92
CA LEU A 241 -28.65 1.81 2.73
C LEU A 241 -27.91 2.00 1.41
N VAL A 242 -27.03 1.06 1.04
CA VAL A 242 -26.33 1.11 -0.25
C VAL A 242 -27.32 0.96 -1.42
N ALA A 243 -28.35 0.13 -1.29
CA ALA A 243 -29.40 -0.01 -2.29
C ALA A 243 -30.20 1.30 -2.48
N LEU A 244 -30.54 1.99 -1.39
CA LEU A 244 -31.18 3.31 -1.44
C LEU A 244 -30.32 4.33 -2.21
N LEU A 245 -29.03 4.45 -1.87
CA LEU A 245 -28.12 5.39 -2.54
C LEU A 245 -27.92 5.04 -4.01
N ALA A 246 -27.93 3.74 -4.34
CA ALA A 246 -27.89 3.29 -5.73
C ALA A 246 -29.17 3.64 -6.50
N GLU A 247 -30.35 3.58 -5.86
CA GLU A 247 -31.62 4.03 -6.44
C GLU A 247 -31.58 5.53 -6.75
N TRP A 248 -31.12 6.37 -5.81
CA TRP A 248 -30.97 7.81 -6.01
C TRP A 248 -30.03 8.16 -7.17
N ARG A 249 -28.96 7.38 -7.37
CA ARG A 249 -28.05 7.54 -8.51
C ARG A 249 -28.78 7.41 -9.86
N THR A 250 -29.81 6.56 -9.94
CA THR A 250 -30.56 6.32 -11.17
C THR A 250 -31.75 7.26 -11.37
N ALA A 251 -32.29 7.81 -10.29
CA ALA A 251 -33.47 8.68 -10.34
C ALA A 251 -33.19 10.04 -11.01
N ASP A 252 -31.98 10.59 -10.89
CA ASP A 252 -31.62 11.89 -11.46
C ASP A 252 -31.39 11.83 -13.00
N VAL A 253 -31.10 10.64 -13.54
CA VAL A 253 -30.88 10.46 -14.99
C VAL A 253 -32.18 10.62 -15.79
N GLY A 254 -33.35 10.60 -15.13
CA GLY A 254 -34.68 10.76 -15.76
C GLY A 254 -35.30 12.16 -15.61
N GLY A 255 -34.58 13.14 -15.06
CA GLY A 255 -35.13 14.45 -14.67
C GLY A 255 -35.10 15.57 -15.71
N ASN A 256 -34.62 15.33 -16.93
CA ASN A 256 -34.48 16.35 -17.98
C ASN A 256 -35.11 15.90 -19.31
N GLU A 257 -36.44 15.73 -19.34
CA GLU A 257 -37.23 15.72 -20.58
C GLU A 257 -38.46 16.63 -20.46
#